data_AF-E3SAD0-F1
#
_entry.id   AF-E3SAD0-F1
#
_cell.length_a   1.000
_cell.length_b   1.000
_cell.length_c   1.000
_cell.angle_alpha   90.00
_cell.angle_beta   90.00
_cell.angle_gamma   90.00
#
_symmetry.space_group_name_H-M   'P 1'
#
loop_
_entity.id
_entity.type
_entity.pdbx_description
1 polymer ?
#
loop_
_entity_poly.entity_id
_entity_poly.type
_entity_poly.pdbx_seq_one_letter_code
_entity_poly.pdbx_strand_id
1 'polypeptide(L)'
;MPIDWKATVLRSVTRSTTEAELYALSAAGVESQYWDRFCRNIGFTLHTKKALWCDNAQTVRLVQGDSDRIQTKLRHVDIHQMWLRQEVEAERITVKWKPTAEIPANGFTKLLPHQKHENFVRQLGIKDIRHLIVKDVPCPVPHP
;
A
#
# COMPACT_ATOMS: atom_id res chain seq x y z
N MET A 1 -13.10 -3.28 4.56
CA MET A 1 -12.17 -3.57 3.44
C MET A 1 -11.20 -4.63 3.89
N PRO A 2 -10.82 -5.58 3.03
CA PRO A 2 -9.76 -6.53 3.35
C PRO A 2 -8.45 -5.78 3.65
N ILE A 3 -7.67 -6.31 4.59
CA ILE A 3 -6.31 -5.83 4.89
C ILE A 3 -5.36 -6.81 4.23
N ASP A 4 -4.54 -6.31 3.31
CA ASP A 4 -3.54 -7.07 2.57
C ASP A 4 -2.23 -6.30 2.58
N TRP A 5 -1.10 -7.02 2.62
CA TRP A 5 0.21 -6.42 2.63
C TRP A 5 1.22 -7.27 1.86
N LYS A 6 2.11 -6.59 1.14
CA LYS A 6 3.18 -7.22 0.39
C LYS A 6 4.45 -6.39 0.48
N ALA A 7 5.53 -7.03 0.89
CA ALA A 7 6.87 -6.47 0.83
C ALA A 7 7.68 -7.28 -0.18
N THR A 8 8.34 -6.62 -1.12
CA THR A 8 9.15 -7.28 -2.15
C THR A 8 10.43 -6.49 -2.35
N VAL A 9 11.56 -7.21 -2.35
CA VAL A 9 12.87 -6.61 -2.69
C VAL A 9 12.89 -6.31 -4.18
N LEU A 10 13.25 -5.07 -4.52
CA LEU A 10 13.36 -4.67 -5.92
C LEU A 10 14.52 -5.41 -6.58
N ARG A 11 14.23 -6.20 -7.62
CA ARG A 11 15.26 -6.96 -8.36
C ARG A 11 16.07 -6.10 -9.33
N SER A 12 15.56 -4.92 -9.69
CA SER A 12 16.26 -3.94 -10.51
C SER A 12 17.02 -2.97 -9.62
N VAL A 13 18.23 -2.58 -10.03
CA VAL A 13 18.99 -1.53 -9.36
C VAL A 13 18.38 -0.18 -9.71
N THR A 14 17.75 0.47 -8.73
CA THR A 14 17.33 1.88 -8.85
C THR A 14 18.47 2.80 -8.48
N ARG A 15 18.67 3.85 -9.28
CA ARG A 15 19.72 4.86 -9.06
C ARG A 15 19.23 6.02 -8.21
N SER A 16 17.92 6.09 -7.93
CA SER A 16 17.33 7.07 -7.01
C SER A 16 16.15 6.52 -6.22
N THR A 17 15.83 7.16 -5.10
CA THR A 17 14.64 6.86 -4.29
C THR A 17 13.35 7.11 -5.06
N THR A 18 13.30 8.14 -5.91
CA THR A 18 12.15 8.43 -6.79
C THR A 18 11.85 7.29 -7.75
N GLU A 19 12.87 6.63 -8.31
CA GLU A 19 12.67 5.46 -9.17
C GLU A 19 12.08 4.26 -8.39
N ALA A 20 12.56 4.03 -7.17
CA ALA A 20 12.03 2.97 -6.30
C ALA A 20 10.56 3.23 -5.90
N GLU A 21 10.23 4.47 -5.56
CA GLU A 21 8.85 4.87 -5.22
C GLU A 21 7.91 4.77 -6.42
N LEU A 22 8.34 5.15 -7.63
CA LEU A 22 7.57 4.96 -8.86
C LEU A 22 7.25 3.48 -9.11
N TYR A 23 8.24 2.61 -8.93
CA TYR A 23 8.02 1.17 -9.05
C TYR A 23 7.02 0.66 -8.01
N ALA A 24 7.20 1.04 -6.74
CA ALA A 24 6.34 0.63 -5.64
C ALA A 24 4.88 1.08 -5.86
N LEU A 25 4.68 2.33 -6.31
CA LEU A 25 3.37 2.85 -6.67
C LEU A 25 2.73 2.10 -7.83
N SER A 26 3.51 1.77 -8.87
CA SER A 26 3.01 1.02 -10.02
C SER A 26 2.56 -0.38 -9.60
N ALA A 27 3.37 -1.07 -8.79
CA ALA A 27 3.00 -2.39 -8.24
C ALA A 27 1.72 -2.32 -7.39
N ALA A 28 1.64 -1.34 -6.47
CA ALA A 28 0.45 -1.14 -5.64
C ALA A 28 -0.80 -0.80 -6.47
N GLY A 29 -0.66 -0.04 -7.56
CA GLY A 29 -1.74 0.26 -8.48
C GLY A 29 -2.28 -0.99 -9.19
N VAL A 30 -1.38 -1.86 -9.67
CA VAL A 30 -1.76 -3.13 -10.30
C VAL A 30 -2.50 -4.03 -9.31
N GLU A 31 -1.99 -4.15 -8.08
CA GLU A 31 -2.63 -4.93 -7.02
C GLU A 31 -4.00 -4.38 -6.62
N SER A 32 -4.14 -3.05 -6.57
CA SER A 32 -5.43 -2.39 -6.34
C SER A 32 -6.46 -2.66 -7.45
N GLN A 33 -6.01 -2.77 -8.71
CA GLN A 33 -6.89 -3.19 -9.80
C GLN A 33 -7.25 -4.67 -9.72
N TYR A 34 -6.32 -5.53 -9.32
CA TYR A 34 -6.59 -6.94 -9.09
C TYR A 34 -7.66 -7.13 -8.01
N TRP A 35 -7.55 -6.43 -6.88
CA TRP A 35 -8.54 -6.49 -5.80
C TRP A 35 -9.95 -6.08 -6.26
N ASP A 36 -10.06 -5.04 -7.10
CA ASP A 36 -11.34 -4.62 -7.66
C ASP A 36 -11.94 -5.65 -8.61
N ARG A 37 -11.13 -6.27 -9.48
CA ARG A 37 -11.59 -7.38 -10.34
C ARG A 37 -12.04 -8.58 -9.50
N PHE A 38 -11.26 -8.94 -8.49
CA PHE A 38 -11.59 -10.03 -7.58
C PHE A 38 -12.91 -9.76 -6.85
N CYS A 39 -13.07 -8.58 -6.25
CA CYS A 39 -14.30 -8.17 -5.58
C CYS A 39 -15.52 -8.24 -6.52
N ARG A 40 -15.40 -7.70 -7.73
CA ARG A 40 -16.49 -7.76 -8.73
C ARG A 40 -16.87 -9.21 -9.08
N ASN A 41 -15.89 -10.10 -9.22
CA ASN A 41 -16.12 -11.51 -9.55
C ASN A 41 -16.88 -12.26 -8.45
N ILE A 42 -16.74 -11.87 -7.18
CA ILE A 42 -17.49 -12.45 -6.06
C ILE A 42 -18.79 -11.69 -5.76
N GLY A 43 -19.22 -10.79 -6.64
CA GLY A 43 -20.44 -9.99 -6.47
C GLY A 43 -20.32 -8.84 -5.46
N PHE A 44 -19.10 -8.47 -5.07
CA PHE A 44 -18.85 -7.37 -4.13
C PHE A 44 -18.38 -6.11 -4.87
N THR A 45 -19.16 -5.02 -4.79
CA THR A 45 -18.80 -3.75 -5.43
C THR A 45 -18.10 -2.81 -4.46
N LEU A 46 -16.87 -2.40 -4.80
CA LEU A 46 -16.14 -1.37 -4.07
C LEU A 46 -16.61 0.02 -4.53
N HIS A 47 -17.34 0.75 -3.68
CA HIS A 47 -17.80 2.12 -3.99
C HIS A 47 -16.76 3.21 -3.70
N THR A 48 -15.58 2.85 -3.19
CA THR A 48 -14.55 3.80 -2.79
C THR A 48 -13.55 4.04 -3.92
N LYS A 49 -13.23 5.32 -4.20
CA LYS A 49 -12.14 5.68 -5.11
C LYS A 49 -10.81 5.12 -4.60
N LYS A 50 -10.05 4.47 -5.48
CA LYS A 50 -8.76 3.86 -5.15
C LYS A 50 -7.70 4.95 -5.01
N ALA A 51 -7.32 5.26 -3.78
CA ALA A 51 -6.25 6.21 -3.50
C ALA A 51 -4.96 5.45 -3.17
N LEU A 52 -3.88 5.76 -3.89
CA LEU A 52 -2.53 5.38 -3.53
C LEU A 52 -1.87 6.56 -2.80
N TRP A 53 -1.29 6.30 -1.64
CA TRP A 53 -0.54 7.30 -0.87
C TRP A 53 0.96 7.09 -1.06
N CYS A 54 1.69 8.18 -1.30
CA CYS A 54 3.15 8.20 -1.42
C CYS A 54 3.73 9.35 -0.59
N ASP A 55 4.86 9.14 0.07
CA ASP A 55 5.55 10.19 0.84
C ASP A 55 6.56 10.99 0.03
N ASN A 56 6.85 10.55 -1.20
CA ASN A 56 7.71 11.28 -2.12
C ASN A 56 6.88 12.26 -2.98
N ALA A 57 6.88 13.53 -2.59
CA ALA A 57 6.18 14.60 -3.29
C ALA A 57 6.63 14.75 -4.76
N GLN A 58 7.91 14.50 -5.07
CA GLN A 58 8.38 14.53 -6.47
C GLN A 58 7.71 13.44 -7.29
N THR A 59 7.61 12.23 -6.74
CA THR A 59 6.93 11.10 -7.40
C THR A 59 5.46 11.40 -7.65
N VAL A 60 4.76 12.02 -6.68
CA VAL A 60 3.36 12.41 -6.84
C VAL A 60 3.17 13.43 -7.96
N ARG A 61 3.99 14.49 -7.98
CA ARG A 61 3.98 15.51 -9.07
C ARG A 61 4.25 14.88 -10.44
N LEU A 62 5.18 13.92 -10.49
CA LEU A 62 5.50 13.19 -11.70
C LEU A 62 4.37 12.31 -12.22
N VAL A 63 3.44 11.89 -11.38
CA VAL A 63 2.28 11.09 -11.81
C VAL A 63 1.07 11.97 -12.11
N GLN A 64 0.93 13.10 -11.43
CA GLN A 64 -0.23 13.99 -11.58
C GLN A 64 -0.20 14.87 -12.84
N GLY A 65 0.93 14.99 -13.53
CA GLY A 65 1.00 15.79 -14.75
C GLY A 65 1.64 17.16 -14.57
N ASP A 66 1.83 17.60 -13.33
CA ASP A 66 2.32 18.95 -12.98
C ASP A 66 3.82 19.20 -13.29
N SER A 67 4.52 18.18 -13.80
CA SER A 67 5.92 18.31 -14.21
C SER A 67 6.17 17.65 -15.56
N ASP A 68 7.09 18.25 -16.33
CA ASP A 68 7.63 17.69 -17.56
C ASP A 68 8.04 16.24 -17.34
N ARG A 69 7.83 15.39 -18.35
CA ARG A 69 8.28 13.99 -18.34
C ARG A 69 9.74 13.97 -17.92
N ILE A 70 10.06 13.32 -16.80
CA ILE A 70 11.42 12.88 -16.60
C ILE A 70 11.65 11.81 -17.66
N GLN A 71 12.46 12.13 -18.68
CA GLN A 71 13.11 11.11 -19.49
C GLN A 71 14.25 10.58 -18.66
N THR A 72 14.05 9.42 -18.05
CA THR A 72 15.17 8.72 -17.42
C THR A 72 15.97 7.98 -18.49
N LYS A 73 17.26 7.72 -18.23
CA LYS A 73 18.04 6.79 -19.08
C LYS A 73 17.58 5.33 -18.92
N LEU A 74 16.55 5.07 -18.11
CA LEU A 74 16.10 3.75 -17.69
C LEU A 74 14.68 3.49 -18.20
N ARG A 75 14.58 2.80 -19.34
CA ARG A 75 13.30 2.48 -19.99
C ARG A 75 12.25 1.85 -19.05
N HIS A 76 12.66 1.08 -18.04
CA HIS A 76 11.73 0.48 -17.09
C HIS A 76 11.04 1.51 -16.18
N VAL A 77 11.74 2.57 -15.79
CA VAL A 77 11.17 3.66 -14.97
C VAL A 77 10.13 4.43 -15.79
N ASP A 78 10.45 4.73 -17.04
CA ASP A 78 9.55 5.42 -17.96
C ASP A 78 8.23 4.65 -18.16
N ILE A 79 8.27 3.31 -18.24
CA ILE A 79 7.07 2.47 -18.36
C ILE A 79 6.18 2.61 -17.12
N HIS A 80 6.74 2.50 -15.91
CA HIS A 80 5.97 2.65 -14.68
C HIS A 80 5.34 4.04 -14.56
N GLN A 81 6.10 5.08 -14.88
CA GLN A 81 5.60 6.47 -14.87
C GLN A 81 4.46 6.67 -15.88
N MET A 82 4.64 6.20 -17.12
CA MET A 82 3.63 6.34 -18.18
C MET A 82 2.35 5.60 -17.83
N TRP A 83 2.46 4.36 -17.33
CA TRP A 83 1.30 3.59 -16.90
C TRP A 83 0.56 4.29 -15.76
N LEU A 84 1.28 4.74 -14.71
CA LEU A 84 0.66 5.46 -13.59
C LEU A 84 -0.07 6.73 -14.04
N ARG A 85 0.53 7.52 -14.95
CA ARG A 85 -0.13 8.70 -15.53
C ARG A 85 -1.41 8.33 -16.27
N GLN A 86 -1.37 7.30 -17.12
CA GLN A 86 -2.53 6.83 -17.87
C GLN A 86 -3.68 6.37 -16.94
N GLU A 87 -3.35 5.69 -15.84
CA GLU A 87 -4.35 5.25 -14.86
C GLU A 87 -4.96 6.41 -14.07
N VAL A 88 -4.16 7.45 -13.77
CA VAL A 88 -4.63 8.65 -13.08
C VAL A 88 -5.49 9.52 -14.01
N GLU A 89 -5.06 9.73 -15.25
CA GLU A 89 -5.81 10.47 -16.28
C GLU A 89 -7.15 9.79 -16.59
N ALA A 90 -7.19 8.46 -16.61
CA ALA A 90 -8.43 7.71 -16.76
C ALA A 90 -9.27 7.60 -15.47
N GLU A 91 -8.91 8.33 -14.41
CA GLU A 91 -9.55 8.37 -13.10
C GLU A 91 -9.72 6.99 -12.41
N ARG A 92 -8.96 5.97 -12.86
CA ARG A 92 -9.03 4.61 -12.28
C ARG A 92 -8.32 4.53 -10.94
N ILE A 93 -7.32 5.38 -10.75
CA ILE A 93 -6.51 5.48 -9.52
C ILE A 93 -6.29 6.98 -9.23
N THR A 94 -6.22 7.35 -7.95
CA THR A 94 -5.75 8.67 -7.54
C THR A 94 -4.47 8.52 -6.73
N VAL A 95 -3.42 9.24 -7.09
CA VAL A 95 -2.18 9.28 -6.30
C VAL A 95 -2.17 10.55 -5.45
N LYS A 96 -1.94 10.41 -4.14
CA LYS A 96 -1.91 11.53 -3.18
C LYS A 96 -0.64 11.53 -2.36
N TRP A 97 -0.11 12.71 -2.10
CA TRP A 97 0.99 12.86 -1.15
C TRP A 97 0.48 12.69 0.29
N LYS A 98 1.28 12.03 1.13
CA LYS A 98 1.04 11.93 2.57
C LYS A 98 2.38 11.88 3.32
N PRO A 99 2.53 12.56 4.48
CA PRO A 99 3.77 12.49 5.25
C PRO A 99 4.15 11.04 5.62
N THR A 100 5.45 10.71 5.58
CA THR A 100 5.98 9.38 5.92
C THR A 100 5.43 8.82 7.24
N ALA A 101 5.28 9.67 8.26
CA ALA A 101 4.80 9.28 9.59
C ALA A 101 3.33 8.82 9.62
N GLU A 102 2.55 9.20 8.60
CA GLU A 102 1.12 8.88 8.50
C GLU A 102 0.83 7.79 7.46
N ILE A 103 1.85 7.26 6.80
CA ILE A 103 1.73 6.13 5.86
C ILE A 103 1.97 4.84 6.65
N PRO A 104 0.92 4.00 6.86
CA PRO A 104 1.08 2.74 7.58
C PRO A 104 2.07 1.81 6.88
N ALA A 105 2.14 1.84 5.55
CA ALA A 105 3.06 1.02 4.75
C ALA A 105 4.54 1.16 5.18
N ASN A 106 4.94 2.33 5.66
CA ASN A 106 6.31 2.57 6.14
C ASN A 106 6.66 1.72 7.38
N GLY A 107 5.67 1.32 8.18
CA GLY A 107 5.92 0.43 9.32
C GLY A 107 6.24 -1.01 8.91
N PHE A 108 5.86 -1.43 7.71
CA PHE A 108 6.21 -2.75 7.18
C PHE A 108 7.59 -2.79 6.51
N THR A 109 8.18 -1.65 6.18
CA THR A 109 9.46 -1.58 5.43
C THR A 109 10.64 -1.05 6.25
N LYS A 110 10.38 -0.43 7.41
CA LYS A 110 11.40 0.21 8.24
C LYS A 110 11.44 -0.39 9.64
N LEU A 111 12.64 -0.44 10.21
CA LEU A 111 12.82 -0.68 11.65
C LEU A 111 12.29 0.54 12.41
N LEU A 112 11.20 0.36 13.17
CA LEU A 112 10.57 1.45 13.91
C LEU A 112 11.02 1.45 15.39
N PRO A 113 11.42 2.61 15.94
CA PRO A 113 11.52 2.80 17.39
C PRO A 113 10.16 2.56 18.07
N HIS A 114 10.18 2.21 19.35
CA HIS A 114 8.98 1.84 20.14
C HIS A 114 7.79 2.78 19.91
N GLN A 115 7.99 4.10 20.04
CA GLN A 115 6.92 5.08 19.86
C GLN A 115 6.28 5.07 18.47
N LYS A 116 7.09 4.89 17.42
CA LYS A 116 6.59 4.81 16.04
C LYS A 116 5.88 3.48 15.79
N HIS A 117 6.36 2.39 16.39
CA HIS A 117 5.72 1.09 16.32
C HIS A 117 4.33 1.11 16.97
N GLU A 118 4.17 1.71 18.15
CA GLU A 118 2.84 1.87 18.78
C GLU A 118 1.86 2.65 17.89
N ASN A 119 2.32 3.74 17.28
CA ASN A 119 1.50 4.52 16.35
C ASN A 119 1.13 3.70 15.11
N PHE A 120 2.05 2.88 14.58
CA PHE A 120 1.78 1.98 13.46
C PHE A 120 0.74 0.91 13.81
N VAL A 121 0.85 0.26 14.99
CA VAL A 121 -0.14 -0.71 15.47
C VAL A 121 -1.53 -0.07 15.61
N ARG A 122 -1.60 1.17 16.12
CA ARG A 122 -2.84 1.95 16.18
C ARG A 122 -3.41 2.26 14.80
N GLN A 123 -2.57 2.61 13.82
CA GLN A 123 -2.98 2.87 12.43
C GLN A 123 -3.57 1.63 11.75
N LEU A 124 -3.08 0.43 12.09
CA LEU A 124 -3.64 -0.84 11.61
C LEU A 124 -4.95 -1.25 12.31
N GLY A 125 -5.33 -0.55 13.39
CA GLY A 125 -6.51 -0.89 14.19
C GLY A 125 -6.34 -2.18 15.00
N ILE A 126 -5.11 -2.63 15.23
CA ILE A 126 -4.82 -3.82 16.04
C ILE A 126 -5.15 -3.48 17.50
N LYS A 127 -5.96 -4.33 18.13
CA LYS A 127 -6.39 -4.18 19.52
C LYS A 127 -5.96 -5.38 20.35
N ASP A 128 -5.63 -5.13 21.60
CA ASP A 128 -5.35 -6.19 22.57
C ASP A 128 -6.66 -6.88 22.99
N ILE A 129 -6.81 -8.14 22.59
CA ILE A 129 -7.98 -8.97 22.91
C ILE A 129 -7.68 -10.01 24.00
N ARG A 130 -6.58 -9.90 24.74
CA ARG A 130 -6.23 -10.87 25.81
C ARG A 130 -7.35 -11.04 26.84
N HIS A 131 -8.15 -10.00 27.06
CA HIS A 131 -9.33 -10.03 27.93
C HIS A 131 -10.51 -10.86 27.39
N LEU A 132 -10.56 -11.13 26.08
CA LEU A 132 -11.57 -11.97 25.43
C LEU A 132 -11.15 -13.45 25.37
N ILE A 133 -9.88 -13.75 25.65
CA ILE A 133 -9.39 -15.12 25.74
C ILE A 133 -9.85 -15.65 27.10
N VAL A 134 -11.00 -16.34 27.11
CA VAL A 134 -11.46 -17.10 28.27
C VAL A 134 -10.38 -18.14 28.58
N LYS A 135 -9.73 -18.00 29.74
CA LYS A 135 -8.84 -19.04 30.28
C LYS A 135 -9.70 -20.26 30.57
N ASP A 136 -9.51 -21.32 29.79
CA ASP A 136 -9.90 -22.71 30.06
C ASP A 136 -11.21 -22.89 30.85
N VAL A 137 -12.34 -22.91 30.14
CA VAL A 137 -13.46 -23.73 30.62
C VAL A 137 -13.00 -25.18 30.42
N PRO A 138 -12.84 -25.99 31.50
CA PRO A 138 -12.46 -27.38 31.34
C PRO A 138 -13.50 -28.06 30.45
N CYS A 139 -13.04 -28.77 29.41
CA CYS A 139 -13.94 -29.63 28.63
C CYS A 139 -14.68 -30.55 29.61
N PRO A 140 -16.02 -30.61 29.58
CA PRO A 140 -16.75 -31.57 30.40
C PRO A 140 -16.34 -32.97 29.96
N VAL A 141 -15.56 -33.64 30.80
CA VAL A 141 -15.23 -35.06 30.63
C VAL A 141 -16.54 -35.85 30.75
N PRO A 142 -16.91 -36.69 29.77
CA PRO A 142 -18.05 -37.57 29.93
C PRO A 142 -17.76 -38.55 31.07
N HIS A 143 -18.62 -38.56 32.09
CA HIS A 143 -18.60 -39.56 33.15
C HIS A 143 -19.04 -40.93 32.60
N PRO A 144 -18.49 -42.04 33.15
CA PRO A 144 -18.68 -43.39 32.64
C PRO A 144 -20.12 -43.90 32.75
#